data_AF-A0A392R1C4-F1
#
_entry.id   AF-A0A392R1C4-F1
#
_cell.length_a   1.000
_cell.length_b   1.000
_cell.length_c   1.000
_cell.angle_alpha   90.00
_cell.angle_beta   90.00
_cell.angle_gamma   90.00
#
_symmetry.space_group_name_H-M   'P 1'
#
loop_
_entity.id
_entity.type
_entity.pdbx_description
1 polymer ?
#
loop_
_entity_poly.entity_id
_entity_poly.type
_entity_poly.pdbx_seq_one_letter_code
_entity_poly.pdbx_strand_id
1 'polypeptide(L)'
;PVKTLTTKERKKSRFGNAFHLCREILRLTKLVVDANVQFRLGNVDAFQLADGLQYTFSHVGQLTGAWLWVLGTNVEGLVILSSWYCAPS
;
A
#
# COMPACT_ATOMS: atom_id res chain seq x y z
N PRO A 1 -8.63 2.12 16.53
CA PRO A 1 -8.98 2.71 17.84
C PRO A 1 -9.41 1.58 18.77
N VAL A 2 -8.97 1.57 20.03
CA VAL A 2 -9.25 0.47 20.98
C VAL A 2 -10.48 0.76 21.85
N LYS A 3 -10.85 2.04 22.01
CA LYS A 3 -12.05 2.52 22.71
C LYS A 3 -12.70 3.66 21.93
N THR A 4 -13.98 3.94 22.21
CA THR A 4 -14.69 5.10 21.66
C THR A 4 -14.03 6.38 22.14
N LEU A 5 -13.56 7.20 21.20
CA LEU A 5 -12.81 8.42 21.50
C LEU A 5 -13.74 9.61 21.66
N THR A 6 -13.46 10.45 22.65
CA THR A 6 -14.10 11.77 22.80
C THR A 6 -13.66 12.71 21.67
N THR A 7 -14.41 13.79 21.44
CA THR A 7 -14.11 14.77 20.38
C THR A 7 -12.72 15.42 20.53
N LYS A 8 -12.21 15.56 21.76
CA LYS A 8 -10.85 16.05 22.04
C LYS A 8 -9.78 15.04 21.60
N GLU A 9 -9.97 13.77 21.93
CA GLU A 9 -9.03 12.70 21.57
C GLU A 9 -8.99 12.50 20.04
N ARG A 10 -10.13 12.59 19.35
CA ARG A 10 -10.19 12.49 17.88
C ARG A 10 -9.39 13.60 17.19
N LYS A 11 -9.41 14.83 17.70
CA LYS A 11 -8.63 15.95 17.14
C LYS A 11 -7.12 15.73 17.34
N LYS A 12 -6.73 15.22 18.52
CA LYS A 12 -5.32 14.92 18.84
C LYS A 12 -4.78 13.71 18.05
N SER A 13 -5.63 12.75 17.70
CA SER A 13 -5.24 11.54 16.98
C SER A 13 -5.23 11.66 15.45
N ARG A 14 -5.51 12.85 14.89
CA ARG A 14 -5.42 13.08 13.43
C ARG A 14 -3.94 13.18 13.05
N PHE A 15 -3.38 12.07 12.62
CA PHE A 15 -2.03 12.05 12.07
C PHE A 15 -2.00 12.70 10.68
N GLY A 16 -0.89 13.39 10.38
CA GLY A 16 -0.71 14.08 9.12
C GLY A 16 -0.41 13.14 7.96
N ASN A 17 -0.46 13.67 6.73
CA ASN A 17 -0.31 12.88 5.51
C ASN A 17 1.03 12.11 5.45
N ALA A 18 2.12 12.71 5.94
CA ALA A 18 3.44 12.07 5.98
C ALA A 18 3.45 10.78 6.82
N PHE A 19 2.75 10.75 7.95
CA PHE A 19 2.64 9.54 8.78
C PHE A 19 1.86 8.44 8.07
N HIS A 20 0.79 8.81 7.36
CA HIS A 20 0.00 7.88 6.57
C HIS A 20 0.80 7.30 5.41
N LEU A 21 1.53 8.14 4.66
CA LEU A 21 2.41 7.70 3.58
C LEU A 21 3.52 6.77 4.09
N CYS A 22 4.20 7.12 5.20
CA CYS A 22 5.24 6.28 5.78
C CYS A 22 4.70 4.91 6.22
N ARG A 23 3.53 4.88 6.88
CA ARG A 23 2.86 3.63 7.25
C ARG A 23 2.57 2.75 6.03
N GLU A 24 2.24 3.39 4.91
CA GLU A 24 1.85 2.70 3.70
C GLU A 24 3.04 2.13 2.92
N ILE A 25 4.17 2.87 2.89
CA ILE A 25 5.45 2.35 2.41
C ILE A 25 5.89 1.15 3.25
N LEU A 26 5.79 1.25 4.58
CA LEU A 26 6.15 0.14 5.48
C LEU A 26 5.26 -1.10 5.28
N ARG A 27 3.98 -0.92 4.95
CA ARG A 27 3.08 -2.03 4.60
C ARG A 27 3.49 -2.73 3.31
N LEU A 28 3.86 -1.96 2.28
CA LEU A 28 4.37 -2.52 1.02
C LEU A 28 5.64 -3.33 1.25
N THR A 29 6.60 -2.78 1.99
CA THR A 29 7.84 -3.49 2.34
C THR A 29 7.54 -4.78 3.12
N LYS A 30 6.57 -4.75 4.05
CA LYS A 30 6.19 -5.95 4.81
C LYS A 30 5.65 -7.07 3.91
N LEU A 31 4.81 -6.75 2.93
CA LEU A 31 4.28 -7.76 1.98
C LEU A 31 5.39 -8.43 1.16
N VAL A 32 6.34 -7.63 0.66
CA VAL A 32 7.50 -8.13 -0.09
C VAL A 32 8.37 -9.03 0.79
N VAL A 33 8.68 -8.60 2.02
CA VAL A 33 9.51 -9.39 2.94
C VAL A 33 8.80 -10.67 3.37
N ASP A 34 7.48 -10.65 3.59
CA ASP A 34 6.71 -11.84 3.95
C ASP A 34 6.70 -12.89 2.84
N ALA A 35 6.57 -12.47 1.58
CA ALA A 35 6.67 -13.38 0.44
C ALA A 35 8.05 -14.05 0.38
N ASN A 36 9.12 -13.28 0.61
CA ASN A 36 10.49 -13.82 0.67
C ASN A 36 10.70 -14.77 1.87
N VAL A 37 10.08 -14.49 3.02
CA VAL A 37 10.14 -15.39 4.19
C VAL A 37 9.40 -16.70 3.89
N GLN A 38 8.23 -16.65 3.26
CA GLN A 38 7.48 -17.86 2.89
C GLN A 38 8.23 -18.73 1.88
N PHE A 39 8.96 -18.12 0.95
CA PHE A 39 9.86 -18.84 0.05
C PHE A 39 11.01 -19.52 0.82
N ARG A 40 11.65 -18.82 1.76
CA ARG A 40 12.74 -19.39 2.58
C ARG A 40 12.30 -20.48 3.54
N LEU A 41 11.04 -20.47 3.97
CA LEU A 41 10.45 -21.53 4.80
C LEU A 41 10.04 -22.77 4.00
N GLY A 42 10.11 -22.72 2.66
CA GLY A 42 9.72 -23.83 1.78
C GLY A 42 8.22 -24.00 1.64
N ASN A 43 7.42 -23.00 2.05
CA ASN A 43 5.97 -23.02 1.93
C ASN A 43 5.48 -22.63 0.53
N VAL A 44 6.32 -21.92 -0.24
CA VAL A 44 5.98 -21.32 -1.53
C VAL A 44 7.11 -21.61 -2.52
N ASP A 45 6.76 -22.01 -3.73
CA ASP A 45 7.72 -22.36 -4.77
C ASP A 45 8.27 -21.12 -5.50
N ALA A 46 9.41 -21.24 -6.18
CA ALA A 46 10.10 -20.08 -6.79
C ALA A 46 9.22 -19.33 -7.81
N PHE A 47 8.39 -20.05 -8.56
CA PHE A 47 7.45 -19.47 -9.52
C PHE A 47 6.30 -18.72 -8.84
N GLN A 48 5.83 -19.22 -7.69
CA GLN A 48 4.76 -18.58 -6.93
C GLN A 48 5.26 -17.33 -6.22
N LEU A 49 6.53 -17.30 -5.79
CA LEU A 49 7.17 -16.08 -5.29
C LEU A 49 7.22 -15.00 -6.39
N ALA A 50 7.63 -15.37 -7.61
CA ALA A 50 7.74 -14.44 -8.72
C ALA A 50 6.38 -13.83 -9.09
N ASP A 51 5.34 -14.66 -9.20
CA ASP A 51 3.97 -14.20 -9.46
C ASP A 51 3.42 -13.35 -8.31
N GLY A 52 3.67 -13.75 -7.05
CA GLY A 52 3.27 -12.99 -5.87
C GLY A 52 3.93 -11.60 -5.77
N LEU A 53 5.21 -11.48 -6.15
CA LEU A 53 5.91 -10.20 -6.24
C LEU A 53 5.34 -9.34 -7.37
N GLN A 54 5.13 -9.91 -8.55
CA GLN A 54 4.53 -9.20 -9.68
C GLN A 54 3.13 -8.70 -9.32
N TYR A 55 2.30 -9.54 -8.72
CA TYR A 55 0.97 -9.16 -8.25
C TYR A 55 1.01 -8.03 -7.22
N THR A 56 1.94 -8.08 -6.27
CA THR A 56 2.13 -7.06 -5.23
C THR A 56 2.48 -5.70 -5.83
N PHE A 57 3.36 -5.66 -6.85
CA PHE A 57 3.74 -4.41 -7.52
C PHE A 57 2.70 -3.88 -8.51
N SER A 58 1.95 -4.76 -9.19
CA SER A 58 0.86 -4.36 -10.10
C SER A 58 -0.38 -3.87 -9.36
N HIS A 59 -0.61 -4.30 -8.11
CA HIS A 59 -1.81 -3.97 -7.33
C HIS A 59 -1.52 -3.15 -6.07
N VAL A 60 -0.41 -2.39 -6.04
CA VAL A 60 -0.04 -1.53 -4.91
C VAL A 60 -1.19 -0.61 -4.51
N GLY A 61 -1.87 0.02 -5.48
CA GLY A 61 -2.99 0.93 -5.23
C GLY A 61 -4.12 0.28 -4.41
N GLN A 62 -4.48 -0.96 -4.72
CA GLN A 62 -5.53 -1.69 -4.01
C GLN A 62 -5.07 -2.27 -2.68
N LEU A 63 -3.82 -2.76 -2.61
CA LEU A 63 -3.27 -3.44 -1.44
C LEU A 63 -2.86 -2.49 -0.31
N THR A 64 -2.50 -1.25 -0.67
CA THR A 64 -2.01 -0.27 0.31
C THR A 64 -2.92 0.95 0.45
N GLY A 65 -3.63 1.38 -0.60
CA GLY A 65 -4.44 2.59 -0.50
C GLY A 65 -3.59 3.87 -0.41
N ALA A 66 -2.30 3.80 -0.79
CA ALA A 66 -1.40 4.96 -0.88
C ALA A 66 -1.96 6.06 -1.80
N TRP A 67 -2.75 5.68 -2.81
CA TRP A 67 -3.42 6.59 -3.74
C TRP A 67 -4.29 7.65 -3.03
N LEU A 68 -4.94 7.30 -1.93
CA LEU A 68 -5.83 8.22 -1.20
C LEU A 68 -5.06 9.41 -0.58
N TRP A 69 -3.79 9.18 -0.25
CA TRP A 69 -2.91 10.16 0.41
C TRP A 69 -2.01 10.89 -0.59
N VAL A 70 -1.66 10.24 -1.71
CA VAL A 70 -0.89 10.84 -2.82
C VAL A 70 -1.75 11.76 -3.69
N LEU A 71 -2.99 11.38 -4.01
CA LEU A 71 -3.90 12.23 -4.80
C LEU A 71 -4.31 13.52 -4.07
N GLY A 72 -4.22 13.55 -2.73
CA GLY A 72 -4.38 14.78 -1.95
C GLY A 72 -3.19 15.75 -2.03
N THR A 73 -2.07 15.36 -2.65
CA THR A 73 -0.83 16.15 -2.68
C THR A 73 -0.35 16.57 -4.07
N ASN A 74 -0.84 15.99 -5.16
CA ASN A 74 -0.38 16.35 -6.50
C ASN A 74 -1.44 16.13 -7.56
N VAL A 75 -1.79 17.22 -8.25
CA VAL A 75 -2.57 17.24 -9.51
C VAL A 75 -1.95 16.37 -10.61
N GLU A 76 -0.66 16.03 -10.49
CA GLU A 76 0.08 15.10 -11.36
C GLU A 76 -0.35 13.62 -11.21
N GLY A 77 -0.95 13.24 -10.07
CA GLY A 77 -1.34 11.84 -9.82
C GLY A 77 -2.48 11.34 -10.72
N LEU A 78 -3.27 12.26 -11.29
CA LEU A 78 -4.33 11.93 -12.24
C LEU A 78 -3.77 11.46 -13.60
N VAL A 79 -2.58 11.93 -13.98
CA VAL A 79 -1.92 11.58 -15.25
C VAL A 79 -1.33 10.16 -15.21
N ILE A 80 -0.87 9.71 -14.04
CA ILE A 80 -0.41 8.33 -13.87
C ILE A 80 -1.62 7.37 -13.84
N LEU A 81 -2.74 7.78 -13.23
CA LEU A 81 -3.98 6.99 -13.22
C LEU A 81 -4.59 6.84 -14.62
N SER A 82 -4.54 7.86 -15.47
CA SER A 82 -5.01 7.73 -16.87
C SER A 82 -4.09 6.84 -17.71
N SER A 83 -2.80 6.75 -17.37
CA SER A 83 -1.85 5.87 -18.07
C SER A 83 -1.99 4.39 -17.64
N TRP A 84 -2.33 4.13 -16.38
CA TRP A 84 -2.53 2.76 -15.86
C TRP A 84 -3.94 2.19 -16.11
N TYR A 85 -4.98 3.02 -16.22
CA TYR A 85 -6.34 2.56 -16.59
C TYR A 85 -6.53 2.37 -18.11
N CYS A 86 -5.60 2.84 -18.95
CA CYS A 86 -5.72 2.85 -20.41
C CYS A 86 -4.71 1.92 -21.12
N ALA A 87 -4.36 0.80 -20.50
CA ALA A 87 -3.72 -0.32 -21.19
C ALA A 87 -4.77 -1.44 -21.35
N PRO A 88 -5.46 -1.54 -22.50
CA PRO A 88 -6.33 -2.67 -22.77
C PRO A 88 -5.48 -3.92 -22.99
N SER A 89 -5.92 -5.00 -22.35
CA SER A 89 -5.58 -6.40 -22.66
C SER A 89 -5.70 -6.72 -24.15
#